data_AF-A0A151L6Y9-F1
#
_entry.id   AF-A0A151L6Y9-F1
#
_cell.length_a   1.000
_cell.length_b   1.000
_cell.length_c   1.000
_cell.angle_alpha   90.00
_cell.angle_beta   90.00
_cell.angle_gamma   90.00
#
_symmetry.space_group_name_H-M   'P 1'
#
loop_
_entity.id
_entity.type
_entity.pdbx_description
1 polymer ?
#
loop_
_entity_poly.entity_id
_entity_poly.type
_entity_poly.pdbx_seq_one_letter_code
_entity_poly.pdbx_strand_id
1 'polypeptide(L)'
;KNPFKRFFKIGLNVTLSTDDPLMFHFTDEPLLEEYSICAHTWKLSTVDLCEIARASVIQSGYEPAFKKHWLGDEDGFFNFQNDPNKTNLSNTRMVYRRNTLEEEIKNIERLASYSSND
;
A
#
# COMPACT_ATOMS: atom_id res chain seq x y z
N LYS A 1 -15.17 -2.35 -14.89
CA LYS A 1 -13.80 -1.77 -14.84
C LYS A 1 -13.24 -2.01 -13.45
N ASN A 2 -12.02 -2.52 -13.32
CA ASN A 2 -11.39 -2.83 -12.04
C ASN A 2 -11.18 -1.53 -11.20
N PRO A 3 -11.56 -1.49 -9.90
CA PRO A 3 -11.48 -0.29 -9.06
C PRO A 3 -10.08 -0.05 -8.44
N PHE A 4 -9.13 -0.98 -8.58
CA PHE A 4 -7.82 -0.95 -7.93
C PHE A 4 -7.12 0.41 -8.07
N LYS A 5 -7.01 0.94 -9.30
CA LYS A 5 -6.35 2.23 -9.55
C LYS A 5 -6.98 3.38 -8.74
N ARG A 6 -8.30 3.37 -8.56
CA ARG A 6 -8.99 4.38 -7.76
C ARG A 6 -8.64 4.21 -6.28
N PHE A 7 -8.71 2.98 -5.77
CA PHE A 7 -8.42 2.68 -4.37
C PHE A 7 -6.97 3.01 -4.00
N PHE A 8 -6.01 2.64 -4.84
CA PHE A 8 -4.62 3.00 -4.65
C PHE A 8 -4.39 4.53 -4.65
N LYS A 9 -5.06 5.24 -5.57
CA LYS A 9 -4.93 6.71 -5.69
C LYS A 9 -5.45 7.43 -4.44
N ILE A 10 -6.54 6.96 -3.84
CA ILE A 10 -7.10 7.55 -2.61
C ILE A 10 -6.38 7.06 -1.34
N GLY A 11 -5.36 6.21 -1.45
CA GLY A 11 -4.54 5.80 -0.30
C GLY A 11 -5.10 4.68 0.54
N LEU A 12 -6.03 3.89 -0.01
CA LEU A 12 -6.43 2.65 0.64
C LEU A 12 -5.26 1.65 0.65
N ASN A 13 -5.22 0.84 1.70
CA ASN A 13 -4.28 -0.26 1.85
C ASN A 13 -4.67 -1.39 0.88
N VAL A 14 -4.12 -1.37 -0.33
CA VAL A 14 -4.43 -2.33 -1.40
C VAL A 14 -3.18 -3.05 -1.88
N THR A 15 -3.36 -4.29 -2.31
CA THR A 15 -2.30 -5.20 -2.71
C THR A 15 -2.66 -5.90 -4.02
N LEU A 16 -1.65 -6.42 -4.70
CA LEU A 16 -1.82 -7.29 -5.86
C LEU A 16 -1.49 -8.72 -5.43
N SER A 17 -2.33 -9.66 -5.87
CA SER A 17 -2.24 -11.08 -5.59
C SER A 17 -2.63 -11.87 -6.83
N THR A 18 -2.16 -13.11 -6.91
CA THR A 18 -2.53 -14.06 -7.95
C THR A 18 -3.66 -14.97 -7.45
N ASP A 19 -4.68 -15.21 -8.28
CA ASP A 19 -5.81 -16.10 -7.98
C ASP A 19 -5.50 -17.55 -8.43
N ASP A 20 -5.47 -17.81 -9.75
CA ASP A 20 -5.11 -19.12 -10.32
C ASP A 20 -3.86 -19.03 -11.21
N PRO A 21 -2.64 -19.21 -10.65
CA PRO A 21 -1.40 -19.08 -11.42
C PRO A 21 -1.32 -20.08 -12.57
N LEU A 22 -1.87 -21.29 -12.38
CA LEU A 22 -1.81 -22.36 -13.38
C LEU A 22 -2.72 -22.10 -14.60
N MET A 23 -3.84 -21.39 -14.44
CA MET A 23 -4.84 -21.23 -15.49
C MET A 23 -4.66 -19.96 -16.33
N PHE A 24 -4.14 -18.90 -15.73
CA PHE A 24 -4.18 -17.56 -16.34
C PHE A 24 -2.83 -16.94 -16.67
N HIS A 25 -1.73 -17.53 -16.20
CA HIS A 25 -0.41 -16.94 -16.34
C HIS A 25 0.42 -17.70 -17.37
N PHE A 26 1.22 -16.95 -18.14
CA PHE A 26 2.05 -17.51 -19.20
C PHE A 26 3.52 -17.64 -18.77
N THR A 27 3.89 -17.00 -17.68
CA THR A 27 5.24 -17.01 -17.14
C THR A 27 5.37 -17.93 -15.93
N ASP A 28 6.61 -18.35 -15.64
CA ASP A 28 6.93 -19.12 -14.44
C ASP A 28 6.85 -18.28 -13.15
N GLU A 29 6.68 -16.95 -13.27
CA GLU A 29 6.60 -15.99 -12.17
C GLU A 29 5.26 -15.24 -12.18
N PRO A 30 4.15 -15.90 -11.82
CA PRO A 30 2.80 -15.40 -12.06
C PRO A 30 2.50 -14.07 -11.33
N LEU A 31 2.99 -13.91 -10.10
CA LEU A 31 2.82 -12.65 -9.37
C LEU A 31 3.58 -11.49 -10.05
N LEU A 32 4.77 -11.74 -10.58
CA LEU A 32 5.56 -10.71 -11.25
C LEU A 32 4.90 -10.30 -12.59
N GLU A 33 4.28 -11.25 -13.28
CA GLU A 33 3.46 -11.00 -14.46
C GLU A 33 2.28 -10.07 -14.14
N GLU A 34 1.54 -10.31 -13.06
CA GLU A 34 0.45 -9.42 -12.60
C GLU A 34 0.94 -8.00 -12.31
N TYR A 35 2.06 -7.86 -11.59
CA TYR A 35 2.67 -6.55 -11.34
C TYR A 35 3.06 -5.84 -12.65
N SER A 36 3.61 -6.59 -13.60
CA SER A 36 4.02 -6.07 -14.91
C SER A 36 2.82 -5.60 -15.74
N ILE A 37 1.75 -6.38 -15.78
CA ILE A 37 0.50 -6.03 -16.47
C ILE A 37 -0.14 -4.80 -15.83
N CYS A 38 -0.22 -4.77 -14.49
CA CYS A 38 -0.78 -3.65 -13.73
C CYS A 38 0.03 -2.36 -13.93
N ALA A 39 1.37 -2.45 -13.94
CA ALA A 39 2.25 -1.33 -14.20
C ALA A 39 1.97 -0.69 -15.56
N HIS A 40 1.88 -1.51 -16.61
CA HIS A 40 1.62 -1.04 -17.97
C HIS A 40 0.20 -0.49 -18.15
N THR A 41 -0.80 -1.15 -17.55
CA THR A 41 -2.22 -0.82 -17.69
C THR A 41 -2.57 0.46 -16.93
N TRP A 42 -2.06 0.62 -15.70
CA TRP A 42 -2.40 1.77 -14.85
C TRP A 42 -1.36 2.88 -14.86
N LYS A 43 -0.22 2.68 -15.55
CA LYS A 43 0.92 3.60 -15.60
C LYS A 43 1.51 3.84 -14.21
N LEU A 44 1.74 2.74 -13.48
CA LEU A 44 2.35 2.79 -12.15
C LEU A 44 3.85 3.02 -12.29
N SER A 45 4.39 3.90 -11.44
CA SER A 45 5.84 4.08 -11.31
C SER A 45 6.46 2.96 -10.48
N THR A 46 7.80 2.87 -10.49
CA THR A 46 8.53 1.96 -9.60
C THR A 46 8.22 2.22 -8.13
N VAL A 47 8.07 3.50 -7.75
CA VAL A 47 7.66 3.89 -6.39
C VAL A 47 6.26 3.37 -6.06
N ASP A 48 5.31 3.44 -7.00
CA ASP A 48 3.96 2.92 -6.75
C ASP A 48 3.97 1.39 -6.58
N LEU A 49 4.77 0.68 -7.39
CA LEU A 49 4.90 -0.79 -7.29
C LEU A 49 5.54 -1.20 -5.96
N CYS A 50 6.59 -0.50 -5.52
CA CYS A 50 7.21 -0.73 -4.22
C CYS A 50 6.24 -0.46 -3.06
N GLU A 51 5.36 0.53 -3.19
CA GLU A 51 4.33 0.85 -2.19
C GLU A 51 3.30 -0.28 -2.07
N ILE A 52 2.85 -0.81 -3.21
CA ILE A 52 1.93 -1.94 -3.27
C ILE A 52 2.59 -3.19 -2.68
N ALA A 53 3.85 -3.47 -3.06
CA ALA A 53 4.59 -4.62 -2.54
C ALA A 53 4.81 -4.52 -1.01
N ARG A 54 5.11 -3.31 -0.51
CA ARG A 54 5.21 -3.03 0.92
C ARG A 54 3.89 -3.31 1.65
N ALA A 55 2.78 -2.86 1.08
CA ALA A 55 1.45 -3.13 1.63
C ALA A 55 1.18 -4.64 1.73
N SER A 56 1.67 -5.45 0.79
CA SER A 56 1.53 -6.91 0.85
C SER A 56 2.24 -7.53 2.05
N VAL A 57 3.45 -7.06 2.39
CA VAL A 57 4.17 -7.53 3.59
C VAL A 57 3.43 -7.11 4.85
N ILE A 58 2.87 -5.90 4.89
CA ILE A 58 2.09 -5.41 6.05
C ILE A 58 0.81 -6.23 6.24
N GLN A 59 0.07 -6.49 5.16
CA GLN A 59 -1.18 -7.26 5.18
C GLN A 59 -0.97 -8.76 5.41
N SER A 60 0.24 -9.27 5.16
CA SER A 60 0.55 -10.68 5.37
C SER A 60 0.39 -11.10 6.84
N GLY A 61 0.17 -12.40 7.05
CA GLY A 61 0.14 -13.02 8.37
C GLY A 61 1.52 -13.33 8.97
N TYR A 62 2.62 -12.81 8.42
CA TYR A 62 3.96 -13.09 8.93
C TYR A 62 4.20 -12.50 10.33
N GLU A 63 5.12 -13.13 11.07
CA GLU A 63 5.53 -12.67 12.39
C GLU A 63 6.15 -11.27 12.34
N PRO A 64 6.02 -10.46 13.42
CA PRO A 64 6.60 -9.12 13.48
C PRO A 64 8.11 -9.08 13.19
N ALA A 65 8.86 -10.11 13.61
CA ALA A 65 10.30 -10.20 13.35
C ALA A 65 10.61 -10.30 11.84
N PHE A 66 9.80 -11.06 11.09
CA PHE A 66 9.92 -11.16 9.64
C PHE A 66 9.58 -9.83 8.97
N LYS A 67 8.50 -9.17 9.39
CA LYS A 67 8.12 -7.85 8.87
C LYS A 67 9.22 -6.81 9.12
N LYS A 68 9.79 -6.76 10.33
CA LYS A 68 10.92 -5.89 10.68
C LYS A 68 12.18 -6.16 9.84
N HIS A 69 12.44 -7.43 9.53
CA HIS A 69 13.56 -7.80 8.66
C HIS A 69 13.42 -7.18 7.27
N TRP A 70 12.23 -7.24 6.65
CA TRP A 70 11.99 -6.79 5.28
C TRP A 70 11.59 -5.31 5.15
N LEU A 71 10.92 -4.74 6.14
CA LEU A 71 10.39 -3.36 6.08
C LEU A 71 11.29 -2.33 6.78
N GLY A 72 12.18 -2.79 7.66
CA GLY A 72 12.95 -1.92 8.55
C GLY A 72 12.35 -1.88 9.94
N ASP A 73 12.91 -1.04 10.81
CA ASP A 73 12.30 -0.83 12.12
C ASP A 73 10.95 -0.12 11.95
N GLU A 74 9.88 -0.76 12.42
CA GLU A 74 8.52 -0.22 12.37
C GLU A 74 8.14 0.25 13.77
N ASP A 75 8.18 1.56 14.04
CA ASP A 75 7.53 2.09 15.24
C ASP A 75 6.05 2.37 14.96
N GLY A 76 5.18 1.63 15.67
CA GLY A 76 3.81 2.05 15.96
C GLY A 76 2.69 1.37 15.17
N PHE A 77 1.48 1.87 15.40
CA PHE A 77 0.21 1.21 15.03
C PHE A 77 -0.15 1.32 13.54
N PHE A 78 0.41 2.29 12.81
CA PHE A 78 0.03 2.62 11.43
C PHE A 78 1.12 2.36 10.37
N ASN A 79 2.29 1.83 10.76
CA ASN A 79 3.37 1.42 9.84
C ASN A 79 3.69 2.44 8.74
N PHE A 80 3.75 3.74 9.08
CA PHE A 80 4.15 4.79 8.14
C PHE A 80 5.65 5.06 8.16
N GLN A 81 6.39 4.48 9.11
CA GLN A 81 7.84 4.46 9.06
C GLN A 81 8.33 3.47 8.01
N ASN A 82 9.44 3.81 7.40
CA ASN A 82 9.96 3.12 6.24
C ASN A 82 11.47 3.25 6.22
N ASP A 83 12.16 2.16 5.91
CA ASP A 83 13.58 2.18 5.60
C ASP A 83 13.76 2.13 4.07
N PRO A 84 14.15 3.25 3.41
CA PRO A 84 14.32 3.30 1.96
C PRO A 84 15.31 2.27 1.42
N ASN A 85 16.28 1.83 2.23
CA ASN A 85 17.28 0.86 1.80
C ASN A 85 16.70 -0.55 1.64
N LYS A 86 15.58 -0.85 2.31
CA LYS A 86 14.93 -2.16 2.26
C LYS A 86 13.70 -2.19 1.35
N THR A 87 12.91 -1.12 1.36
CA THR A 87 11.63 -1.07 0.65
C THR A 87 11.72 -0.36 -0.70
N ASN A 88 12.83 0.32 -0.98
CA ASN A 88 13.01 1.16 -2.17
C ASN A 88 11.94 2.28 -2.29
N LEU A 89 11.31 2.65 -1.18
CA LEU A 89 10.36 3.76 -1.10
C LEU A 89 11.00 4.99 -0.47
N SER A 90 10.74 6.15 -1.07
CA SER A 90 11.09 7.43 -0.45
C SER A 90 10.24 7.70 0.77
N ASN A 91 10.87 8.17 1.84
CA ASN A 91 10.16 8.59 3.05
C ASN A 91 9.16 9.72 2.78
N THR A 92 9.40 10.57 1.77
CA THR A 92 8.46 11.62 1.37
C THR A 92 7.10 11.04 0.95
N ARG A 93 7.10 9.89 0.26
CA ARG A 93 5.86 9.21 -0.14
C ARG A 93 5.06 8.76 1.07
N MET A 94 5.72 8.18 2.06
CA MET A 94 5.10 7.71 3.29
C MET A 94 4.61 8.85 4.18
N VAL A 95 5.38 9.93 4.29
CA VAL A 95 4.97 11.16 4.98
C VAL A 95 3.74 11.76 4.33
N TYR A 96 3.69 11.83 2.99
CA TYR A 96 2.50 12.29 2.28
C TYR A 96 1.25 11.46 2.65
N ARG A 97 1.35 10.12 2.58
CA ARG A 97 0.22 9.23 2.94
C ARG A 97 -0.23 9.44 4.39
N ARG A 98 0.70 9.58 5.33
CA ARG A 98 0.40 9.85 6.73
C ARG A 98 -0.34 11.18 6.90
N ASN A 99 0.22 12.26 6.33
CA ASN A 99 -0.34 13.60 6.47
C ASN A 99 -1.76 13.68 5.88
N THR A 100 -2.00 13.05 4.72
CA THR A 100 -3.34 12.99 4.12
C THR A 100 -4.32 12.24 5.03
N LEU A 101 -3.94 11.09 5.59
CA LEU A 101 -4.81 10.35 6.50
C LEU A 101 -5.14 11.15 7.77
N GLU A 102 -4.14 11.78 8.37
CA GLU A 102 -4.34 12.63 9.56
C GLU A 102 -5.26 13.82 9.27
N GLU A 103 -5.15 14.42 8.09
CA GLU A 103 -6.04 15.49 7.64
C GLU A 103 -7.48 14.99 7.44
N GLU A 104 -7.65 13.83 6.81
CA GLU A 104 -8.97 13.19 6.63
C GLU A 104 -9.63 12.86 7.97
N ILE A 105 -8.90 12.31 8.93
CA ILE A 105 -9.40 12.02 10.28
C ILE A 105 -9.84 13.32 10.98
N LYS A 106 -9.01 14.37 10.95
CA LYS A 106 -9.36 15.69 11.54
C LYS A 106 -10.62 16.27 10.90
N ASN A 107 -10.79 16.10 9.59
CA ASN A 107 -11.99 16.55 8.89
C ASN A 107 -13.24 15.78 9.36
N ILE A 108 -13.13 14.46 9.56
CA ILE A 108 -14.23 13.64 10.10
C ILE A 108 -14.59 14.07 11.52
N GLU A 109 -13.59 14.26 12.40
CA GLU A 109 -13.80 14.72 13.78
C GLU A 109 -14.49 16.09 13.82
N ARG A 110 -14.05 17.01 12.97
CA ARG A 110 -14.67 18.33 12.83
C ARG A 110 -16.14 18.21 12.42
N LEU A 111 -16.46 17.41 11.41
CA LEU A 111 -17.83 17.19 10.95
C LEU A 111 -18.70 16.53 12.03
N ALA A 112 -18.17 15.55 12.75
CA ALA A 112 -18.87 14.89 13.86
C ALA A 112 -19.20 15.87 15.00
N SER A 113 -18.30 16.81 15.30
CA SER A 113 -18.53 17.86 16.31
C SER A 113 -19.62 18.86 15.91
N TYR A 114 -19.80 19.14 14.61
CA TYR A 114 -20.88 19.99 14.13
C TYR A 114 -22.24 19.30 14.28
N SER A 115 -22.36 18.03 13.88
CA SER A 115 -23.62 17.28 13.99
C SER A 115 -24.08 17.01 15.42
N SER A 116 -23.22 17.24 16.43
CA SER A 116 -23.57 17.06 17.84
C SER A 116 -24.08 18.35 18.51
N ASN A 117 -23.95 19.49 17.83
CA ASN A 117 -24.38 20.81 18.32
C ASN A 117 -25.68 21.31 17.66
N ASP A 118 -26.23 20.55 16.71
CA ASP A 118 -27.58 20.69 16.14
C ASP A 118 -28.55 19.71 16.83
#